data_AF-A0A976HNU3-F1
#
_entry.id   AF-A0A976HNU3-F1
#
_cell.length_a   1.000
_cell.length_b   1.000
_cell.length_c   1.000
_cell.angle_alpha   90.00
_cell.angle_beta   90.00
_cell.angle_gamma   90.00
#
_symmetry.space_group_name_H-M   'P 1'
#
loop_
_entity.id
_entity.type
_entity.pdbx_description
1 polymer ?
#
loop_
_entity_poly.entity_id
_entity_poly.type
_entity_poly.pdbx_seq_one_letter_code
_entity_poly.pdbx_strand_id
1 'polypeptide(L)'
;MKRSRINDIMRAADDLIRHHGFVLPPFAYWTPDQFKARTDAGALVTARCGWDITDYGQGRFDQMGLFLFTLRNGRLADLQRGGGMCYAEKLLISRQDQLSPMHTHVIKAEDIINRGGATLVVELYGSDDHGHFARDKGGVVHCDGIARPYGPGEVLLVAPGESVTLMP
;
A
#
# COMPACT_ATOMS: atom_id res chain seq x y z
N MET A 1 8.57 -16.68 -4.16
CA MET A 1 8.15 -16.64 -5.60
C MET A 1 9.35 -16.75 -6.54
N LYS A 2 9.21 -17.35 -7.74
CA LYS A 2 10.27 -17.39 -8.77
C LYS A 2 10.49 -16.00 -9.39
N ARG A 3 11.74 -15.66 -9.76
CA ARG A 3 12.08 -14.39 -10.43
C ARG A 3 11.32 -14.17 -11.74
N SER A 4 11.09 -15.22 -12.53
CA SER A 4 10.27 -15.12 -13.75
C SER A 4 8.87 -14.60 -13.46
N ARG A 5 8.20 -15.17 -12.45
CA ARG A 5 6.87 -14.73 -12.01
C ARG A 5 6.88 -13.28 -11.52
N ILE A 6 7.91 -12.87 -10.78
CA ILE A 6 8.07 -11.48 -10.33
C ILE A 6 8.19 -10.55 -11.55
N ASN A 7 9.00 -10.90 -12.55
CA ASN A 7 9.17 -10.09 -13.75
C ASN A 7 7.86 -9.97 -14.57
N ASP A 8 7.06 -11.05 -14.63
CA ASP A 8 5.73 -11.00 -15.27
C ASP A 8 4.78 -10.05 -14.54
N ILE A 9 4.77 -10.10 -13.20
CA ILE A 9 3.96 -9.21 -12.37
C ILE A 9 4.40 -7.75 -12.55
N MET A 10 5.72 -7.49 -12.56
CA MET A 10 6.26 -6.14 -12.77
C MET A 10 5.81 -5.54 -14.11
N ARG A 11 5.90 -6.30 -15.21
CA ARG A 11 5.44 -5.84 -16.53
C ARG A 11 3.94 -5.58 -16.56
N ALA A 12 3.13 -6.50 -16.06
CA ALA A 12 1.67 -6.33 -16.03
C ALA A 12 1.25 -5.14 -15.17
N ALA A 13 1.93 -4.91 -14.04
CA ALA A 13 1.70 -3.77 -13.18
C ALA A 13 2.08 -2.45 -13.85
N ASP A 14 3.24 -2.39 -14.50
CA ASP A 14 3.70 -1.24 -15.28
C ASP A 14 2.72 -0.87 -16.40
N ASP A 15 2.23 -1.86 -17.15
CA ASP A 15 1.23 -1.67 -18.19
C ASP A 15 -0.08 -1.11 -17.62
N LEU A 16 -0.55 -1.63 -16.47
CA LEU A 16 -1.76 -1.13 -15.81
C LEU A 16 -1.57 0.31 -15.28
N ILE A 17 -0.42 0.62 -14.69
CA ILE A 17 -0.08 1.96 -14.21
C ILE A 17 -0.14 2.97 -15.38
N ARG A 18 0.46 2.63 -16.52
CA ARG A 18 0.40 3.46 -17.73
C ARG A 18 -1.00 3.57 -18.31
N HIS A 19 -1.77 2.48 -18.30
CA HIS A 19 -3.16 2.46 -18.77
C HIS A 19 -4.03 3.48 -18.01
N HIS A 20 -3.80 3.62 -16.70
CA HIS A 20 -4.46 4.63 -15.87
C HIS A 20 -3.80 6.03 -15.94
N GLY A 21 -2.88 6.26 -16.88
CA GLY A 21 -2.27 7.56 -17.13
C GLY A 21 -1.15 7.96 -16.16
N PHE A 22 -0.70 7.04 -15.30
CA PHE A 22 0.43 7.29 -14.41
C PHE A 22 1.77 7.05 -15.11
N VAL A 23 2.75 7.89 -14.79
CA VAL A 23 4.14 7.73 -15.24
C VAL A 23 5.04 7.54 -14.03
N LEU A 24 5.68 6.37 -13.94
CA LEU A 24 6.63 6.08 -12.88
C LEU A 24 7.93 6.89 -13.02
N PRO A 25 8.60 7.22 -11.90
CA PRO A 25 9.88 7.92 -11.94
C PRO A 25 10.95 7.08 -12.64
N PRO A 26 11.99 7.70 -13.25
CA PRO A 26 12.98 6.98 -14.06
C PRO A 26 13.66 5.79 -13.37
N PHE A 27 13.83 5.84 -12.04
CA PHE A 27 14.47 4.77 -11.29
C PHE A 27 13.66 3.46 -11.28
N ALA A 28 12.36 3.50 -11.60
CA ALA A 28 11.54 2.31 -11.77
C ALA A 28 12.07 1.38 -12.88
N TYR A 29 12.79 1.93 -13.86
CA TYR A 29 13.20 1.21 -15.06
C TYR A 29 14.70 0.92 -15.13
N TRP A 30 15.44 1.19 -14.05
CA TRP A 30 16.86 0.87 -14.01
C TRP A 30 17.08 -0.64 -14.03
N THR A 31 18.01 -1.08 -14.87
CA THR A 31 18.53 -2.45 -14.80
C THR A 31 19.34 -2.64 -13.51
N PRO A 32 19.56 -3.88 -13.05
CA PRO A 32 20.42 -4.14 -11.90
C PRO A 32 21.83 -3.52 -12.03
N ASP A 33 22.40 -3.50 -13.24
CA ASP A 33 23.74 -2.94 -13.46
C ASP A 33 23.73 -1.41 -13.44
N GLN A 34 22.69 -0.78 -14.01
CA GLN A 34 22.48 0.67 -13.86
C GLN A 34 22.33 1.04 -12.38
N PHE A 35 21.55 0.27 -11.62
CA PHE A 35 21.36 0.51 -10.18
C PHE A 35 22.67 0.40 -9.42
N LYS A 36 23.49 -0.65 -9.66
CA LYS A 36 24.80 -0.85 -9.03
C LYS A 36 25.81 0.25 -9.37
N ALA A 37 25.74 0.82 -10.57
CA ALA A 37 26.65 1.86 -11.02
C ALA A 37 26.35 3.24 -10.41
N ARG A 38 25.17 3.44 -9.79
CA ARG A 38 24.79 4.72 -9.20
C ARG A 38 25.39 4.92 -7.81
N THR A 39 25.99 6.09 -7.59
CA THR A 39 26.52 6.51 -6.29
C THR A 39 25.62 7.51 -5.57
N ASP A 40 24.61 8.06 -6.25
CA ASP A 40 23.70 9.10 -5.77
C ASP A 40 22.29 8.59 -5.43
N ALA A 41 22.05 7.28 -5.56
CA ALA A 41 20.75 6.65 -5.30
C ALA A 41 20.54 6.19 -3.84
N GLY A 42 21.47 6.51 -2.92
CA GLY A 42 21.45 6.00 -1.54
C GLY A 42 20.15 6.30 -0.78
N ALA A 43 19.53 7.46 -1.04
CA ALA A 43 18.26 7.82 -0.42
C ALA A 43 17.11 6.88 -0.81
N LEU A 44 17.08 6.37 -2.04
CA LEU A 44 16.05 5.42 -2.50
C LEU A 44 16.15 4.09 -1.73
N VAL A 45 17.38 3.62 -1.50
CA VAL A 45 17.66 2.38 -0.77
C VAL A 45 17.25 2.52 0.69
N THR A 46 17.70 3.60 1.35
CA THR A 46 17.37 3.85 2.76
C THR A 46 15.87 4.04 2.98
N ALA A 47 15.19 4.73 2.07
CA ALA A 47 13.74 4.94 2.12
C ALA A 47 12.93 3.71 1.66
N ARG A 48 13.58 2.68 1.09
CA ARG A 48 12.96 1.51 0.46
C ARG A 48 11.94 1.90 -0.62
N CYS A 49 12.31 2.84 -1.48
CA CYS A 49 11.51 3.22 -2.64
C CYS A 49 11.61 2.16 -3.75
N GLY A 50 10.57 2.10 -4.60
CA GLY A 50 10.52 1.21 -5.77
C GLY A 50 9.58 0.03 -5.63
N TRP A 51 9.85 -1.01 -6.43
CA TRP A 51 9.03 -2.19 -6.61
C TRP A 51 8.98 -3.08 -5.35
N ASP A 52 7.77 -3.44 -4.94
CA ASP A 52 7.51 -4.40 -3.86
C ASP A 52 6.43 -5.39 -4.31
N ILE A 53 6.72 -6.69 -4.20
CA ILE A 53 5.84 -7.78 -4.63
C ILE A 53 5.90 -8.84 -3.54
N THR A 54 4.76 -9.09 -2.91
CA THR A 54 4.65 -10.02 -1.80
C THR A 54 3.51 -11.01 -2.02
N ASP A 55 3.74 -12.26 -1.66
CA ASP A 55 2.72 -13.29 -1.46
C ASP A 55 2.49 -13.57 0.03
N TYR A 56 2.95 -12.64 0.89
CA TYR A 56 2.93 -12.73 2.34
C TYR A 56 3.55 -14.03 2.90
N GLY A 57 4.51 -14.61 2.15
CA GLY A 57 5.14 -15.88 2.50
C GLY A 57 4.26 -17.11 2.30
N GLN A 58 3.08 -16.96 1.67
CA GLN A 58 2.10 -18.04 1.51
C GLN A 58 2.26 -18.83 0.21
N GLY A 59 3.13 -18.39 -0.71
CA GLY A 59 3.35 -19.06 -2.00
C GLY A 59 2.17 -18.99 -2.97
N ARG A 60 1.12 -18.22 -2.65
CA ARG A 60 -0.14 -18.14 -3.42
C ARG A 60 -0.48 -16.71 -3.84
N PHE A 61 0.45 -16.03 -4.51
CA PHE A 61 0.33 -14.62 -4.90
C PHE A 61 -1.05 -14.25 -5.50
N ASP A 62 -1.58 -15.06 -6.42
CA ASP A 62 -2.83 -14.73 -7.12
C ASP A 62 -4.06 -14.72 -6.21
N GLN A 63 -4.03 -15.45 -5.10
CA GLN A 63 -5.11 -15.46 -4.09
C GLN A 63 -4.80 -14.53 -2.92
N MET A 64 -3.54 -14.50 -2.49
CA MET A 64 -3.06 -13.69 -1.38
C MET A 64 -1.72 -13.09 -1.76
N GLY A 65 -1.75 -11.79 -2.06
CA GLY A 65 -0.59 -11.08 -2.52
C GLY A 65 -0.91 -9.62 -2.79
N LEU A 66 0.13 -8.84 -2.97
CA LEU A 66 0.00 -7.43 -3.26
C LEU A 66 1.19 -6.98 -4.09
N PHE A 67 0.89 -6.14 -5.07
CA PHE A 67 1.89 -5.36 -5.77
C PHE A 67 1.90 -3.93 -5.20
N LEU A 68 3.10 -3.38 -4.98
CA LEU A 68 3.27 -1.97 -4.66
C LEU A 68 4.44 -1.35 -5.44
N PHE A 69 4.34 -0.04 -5.67
CA PHE A 69 5.46 0.82 -6.02
C PHE A 69 5.53 1.97 -5.03
N THR A 70 6.60 2.03 -4.23
CA THR A 70 6.82 3.13 -3.29
C THR A 70 7.48 4.30 -4.01
N LEU A 71 6.71 5.38 -4.24
CA LEU A 71 7.15 6.59 -4.95
C LEU A 71 8.07 7.43 -4.07
N ARG A 72 7.68 7.58 -2.80
CA ARG A 72 8.41 8.31 -1.77
C ARG A 72 8.04 7.74 -0.40
N ASN A 73 8.92 7.91 0.58
CA ASN A 73 8.69 7.40 1.92
C ASN A 73 9.15 8.39 2.99
N GLY A 74 8.53 8.29 4.15
CA GLY A 74 8.82 9.14 5.29
C GLY A 74 10.07 8.71 6.04
N ARG A 75 10.61 9.62 6.84
CA ARG A 75 11.71 9.38 7.78
C ARG A 75 11.16 9.38 9.20
N LEU A 76 11.38 8.29 9.93
CA LEU A 76 10.91 8.17 11.31
C LEU A 76 11.43 9.30 12.21
N ALA A 77 12.69 9.70 12.04
CA ALA A 77 13.27 10.82 12.78
C ALA A 77 12.56 12.16 12.50
N ASP A 78 12.11 12.40 11.26
CA ASP A 78 11.36 13.61 10.91
C ASP A 78 9.95 13.57 11.51
N LEU A 79 9.30 12.40 11.50
CA LEU A 79 8.00 12.18 12.15
C LEU A 79 8.09 12.43 13.66
N GLN A 80 9.09 11.87 14.34
CA GLN A 80 9.31 12.04 15.78
C GLN A 80 9.62 13.49 16.17
N ARG A 81 10.32 14.23 15.30
CA ARG A 81 10.57 15.67 15.49
C ARG A 81 9.33 16.54 15.23
N GLY A 82 8.29 15.99 14.59
CA GLY A 82 7.07 16.73 14.24
C GLY A 82 7.18 17.57 12.98
N GLY A 83 8.11 17.26 12.07
CA GLY A 83 8.25 18.00 10.82
C GLY A 83 9.37 17.50 9.89
N GLY A 84 9.13 17.62 8.57
CA GLY A 84 10.03 17.15 7.52
C GLY A 84 9.35 16.14 6.60
N MET A 85 10.08 15.11 6.16
CA MET A 85 9.54 14.02 5.34
C MET A 85 8.74 13.04 6.22
N CYS A 86 7.56 13.46 6.70
CA CYS A 86 6.67 12.64 7.53
C CYS A 86 5.62 11.84 6.72
N TYR A 87 5.67 11.92 5.39
CA TYR A 87 4.68 11.36 4.49
C TYR A 87 5.29 10.32 3.54
N ALA A 88 4.44 9.42 3.07
CA ALA A 88 4.79 8.41 2.07
C ALA A 88 3.72 8.37 0.98
N GLU A 89 4.08 7.86 -0.19
CA GLU A 89 3.14 7.65 -1.28
C GLU A 89 3.46 6.34 -1.98
N LYS A 90 2.45 5.51 -2.17
CA LYS A 90 2.57 4.21 -2.85
C LYS A 90 1.46 4.06 -3.88
N LEU A 91 1.80 3.47 -5.01
CA LEU A 91 0.82 2.86 -5.91
C LEU A 91 0.67 1.41 -5.51
N LEU A 92 -0.56 0.94 -5.42
CA LEU A 92 -0.89 -0.44 -5.07
C LEU A 92 -1.73 -1.03 -6.21
N ILE A 93 -1.52 -2.31 -6.51
CA ILE A 93 -2.39 -3.06 -7.41
C ILE A 93 -2.81 -4.33 -6.68
N SER A 94 -4.11 -4.43 -6.41
CA SER A 94 -4.76 -5.68 -6.05
C SER A 94 -5.49 -6.24 -7.27
N ARG A 95 -5.33 -7.52 -7.55
CA ARG A 95 -6.08 -8.21 -8.61
C ARG A 95 -7.49 -8.52 -8.12
N GLN A 96 -8.36 -8.89 -9.06
CA GLN A 96 -9.68 -9.40 -8.73
C GLN A 96 -9.55 -10.57 -7.74
N ASP A 97 -10.31 -10.49 -6.64
CA ASP A 97 -10.38 -11.47 -5.55
C ASP A 97 -9.03 -11.75 -4.85
N GLN A 98 -8.00 -10.93 -5.08
CA GLN A 98 -6.71 -11.04 -4.41
C GLN A 98 -6.78 -10.39 -3.03
N LEU A 99 -6.44 -11.17 -2.01
CA LEU A 99 -6.52 -10.78 -0.61
C LEU A 99 -5.20 -10.19 -0.11
N SER A 100 -5.30 -9.08 0.62
CA SER A 100 -4.28 -8.63 1.56
C SER A 100 -4.70 -9.04 2.99
N PRO A 101 -3.83 -9.69 3.78
CA PRO A 101 -4.19 -10.11 5.14
C PRO A 101 -4.58 -8.95 6.06
N MET A 102 -5.45 -9.25 7.02
CA MET A 102 -5.81 -8.34 8.11
C MET A 102 -4.57 -7.87 8.86
N HIS A 103 -4.42 -6.57 9.05
CA HIS A 103 -3.33 -5.97 9.82
C HIS A 103 -3.72 -4.56 10.29
N THR A 104 -2.96 -4.04 11.25
CA THR A 104 -2.97 -2.63 11.63
C THR A 104 -1.54 -2.08 11.61
N HIS A 105 -1.40 -0.76 11.63
CA HIS A 105 -0.13 -0.08 11.73
C HIS A 105 -0.01 0.67 13.05
N VAL A 106 0.96 0.29 13.87
CA VAL A 106 1.20 0.92 15.19
C VAL A 106 1.45 2.44 15.13
N ILE A 107 1.94 2.95 13.99
CA ILE A 107 2.37 4.37 13.86
C ILE A 107 1.73 5.05 12.64
N LYS A 108 1.49 4.31 11.56
CA LYS A 108 1.16 4.90 10.26
C LYS A 108 -0.34 5.17 10.19
N ALA A 109 -0.72 6.44 10.10
CA ALA A 109 -1.99 6.81 9.50
C ALA A 109 -1.88 6.71 7.98
N GLU A 110 -2.91 6.17 7.32
CA GLU A 110 -2.92 6.06 5.87
C GLU A 110 -4.29 6.35 5.26
N ASP A 111 -4.27 6.99 4.10
CA ASP A 111 -5.42 7.07 3.22
C ASP A 111 -5.27 6.01 2.15
N ILE A 112 -6.16 5.01 2.15
CA ILE A 112 -6.28 4.05 1.06
C ILE A 112 -7.25 4.64 0.04
N ILE A 113 -6.71 4.95 -1.15
CA ILE A 113 -7.44 5.65 -2.20
C ILE A 113 -7.68 4.68 -3.36
N ASN A 114 -8.94 4.46 -3.75
CA ASN A 114 -9.25 3.76 -4.98
C ASN A 114 -9.07 4.72 -6.17
N ARG A 115 -7.89 4.67 -6.79
CA ARG A 115 -7.56 5.56 -7.92
C ARG A 115 -8.19 5.14 -9.25
N GLY A 116 -8.82 3.97 -9.34
CA GLY A 116 -9.41 3.48 -10.58
C GLY A 116 -9.52 1.96 -10.63
N GLY A 117 -10.31 1.46 -11.58
CA GLY A 117 -10.57 0.03 -11.77
C GLY A 117 -11.86 -0.42 -11.09
N ALA A 118 -11.83 -1.58 -10.44
CA ALA A 118 -12.97 -2.13 -9.70
C ALA A 118 -13.13 -1.45 -8.33
N THR A 119 -14.26 -1.69 -7.67
CA THR A 119 -14.48 -1.31 -6.27
C THR A 119 -13.49 -2.05 -5.36
N LEU A 120 -12.79 -1.29 -4.52
CA LEU A 120 -11.94 -1.86 -3.48
C LEU A 120 -12.81 -2.24 -2.28
N VAL A 121 -12.53 -3.40 -1.70
CA VAL A 121 -13.25 -3.94 -0.55
C VAL A 121 -12.33 -3.95 0.66
N VAL A 122 -12.76 -3.34 1.76
CA VAL A 122 -11.98 -3.23 3.00
C VAL A 122 -12.84 -3.74 4.17
N GLU A 123 -12.43 -4.88 4.75
CA GLU A 123 -13.05 -5.41 5.98
C GLU A 123 -12.41 -4.75 7.20
N LEU A 124 -13.22 -4.23 8.12
CA LEU A 124 -12.76 -3.46 9.27
C LEU A 124 -13.13 -4.13 10.60
N TYR A 125 -12.18 -4.12 11.53
CA TYR A 125 -12.39 -4.42 12.95
C TYR A 125 -11.73 -3.33 13.78
N GLY A 126 -12.33 -3.06 14.94
CA GLY A 126 -11.76 -2.16 15.92
C GLY A 126 -10.66 -2.82 16.77
N SER A 127 -10.19 -2.06 17.74
CA SER A 127 -9.19 -2.50 18.71
C SER A 127 -9.78 -2.58 20.13
N ASP A 128 -9.15 -3.38 20.99
CA ASP A 128 -9.41 -3.38 22.42
C ASP A 128 -8.80 -2.15 23.12
N ASP A 129 -9.00 -2.03 24.43
CA ASP A 129 -8.50 -0.91 25.23
C ASP A 129 -6.95 -0.83 25.29
N HIS A 130 -6.26 -1.85 24.79
CA HIS A 130 -4.81 -1.91 24.67
C HIS A 130 -4.32 -1.68 23.23
N GLY A 131 -5.22 -1.43 22.28
CA GLY A 131 -4.89 -1.22 20.87
C GLY A 131 -4.66 -2.50 20.07
N HIS A 132 -4.97 -3.68 20.62
CA HIS A 132 -4.90 -4.94 19.88
C HIS A 132 -6.18 -5.22 19.10
N PHE A 133 -6.10 -6.08 18.08
CA PHE A 133 -7.26 -6.52 17.30
C PHE A 133 -8.38 -7.05 18.21
N ALA A 134 -9.60 -6.55 18.01
CA ALA A 134 -10.79 -7.01 18.70
C ALA A 134 -11.89 -7.40 17.71
N ARG A 135 -12.24 -8.69 17.73
CA ARG A 135 -13.19 -9.28 16.76
C ARG A 135 -14.63 -8.78 16.93
N ASP A 136 -14.97 -8.23 18.09
CA ASP A 136 -16.30 -7.78 18.49
C ASP A 136 -16.43 -6.25 18.56
N LYS A 137 -15.38 -5.51 18.19
CA LYS A 137 -15.37 -4.04 18.24
C LYS A 137 -15.47 -3.44 16.85
N GLY A 138 -16.27 -2.38 16.77
CA GLY A 138 -16.31 -1.47 15.62
C GLY A 138 -15.48 -0.22 15.88
N GLY A 139 -15.72 0.83 15.10
CA GLY A 139 -15.02 2.10 15.27
C GLY A 139 -15.56 3.18 14.34
N VAL A 140 -14.73 4.19 14.08
CA VAL A 140 -15.00 5.27 13.12
C VAL A 140 -13.81 5.40 12.20
N VAL A 141 -14.06 5.39 10.89
CA VAL A 141 -13.10 5.81 9.86
C VAL A 141 -13.56 7.12 9.25
N HIS A 142 -12.71 7.75 8.45
CA HIS A 142 -13.13 8.88 7.61
C HIS A 142 -13.13 8.43 6.15
N CYS A 143 -14.27 8.52 5.47
CA CYS A 143 -14.38 8.30 4.04
C CYS A 143 -14.39 9.66 3.36
N ASP A 144 -13.35 9.99 2.60
CA ASP A 144 -13.17 11.29 1.96
C ASP A 144 -13.33 12.47 2.94
N GLY A 145 -12.81 12.30 4.16
CA GLY A 145 -12.90 13.28 5.25
C GLY A 145 -14.22 13.27 6.05
N ILE A 146 -15.19 12.45 5.68
CA ILE A 146 -16.48 12.33 6.37
C ILE A 146 -16.44 11.16 7.35
N ALA A 147 -16.70 11.43 8.63
CA ALA A 147 -16.75 10.41 9.67
C ALA A 147 -17.83 9.37 9.36
N ARG A 148 -17.44 8.10 9.38
CA ARG A 148 -18.31 6.95 9.11
C ARG A 148 -18.11 5.89 10.21
N PRO A 149 -19.12 5.63 11.06
CA PRO A 149 -19.06 4.53 12.01
C PRO A 149 -19.10 3.19 11.27
N TYR A 150 -18.51 2.16 11.87
CA TYR A 150 -18.57 0.78 11.37
C TYR A 150 -18.68 -0.22 12.51
N GLY A 151 -19.32 -1.37 12.25
CA GLY A 151 -19.36 -2.52 13.16
C GLY A 151 -18.19 -3.51 12.94
N PRO A 152 -17.93 -4.44 13.87
CA PRO A 152 -16.90 -5.48 13.68
C PRO A 152 -17.17 -6.32 12.43
N GLY A 153 -16.15 -6.50 11.59
CA GLY A 153 -16.24 -7.26 10.35
C GLY A 153 -17.06 -6.58 9.25
N GLU A 154 -17.40 -5.30 9.43
CA GLU A 154 -18.10 -4.56 8.41
C GLU A 154 -17.21 -4.39 7.18
N VAL A 155 -17.82 -4.63 6.01
CA VAL A 155 -17.15 -4.55 4.72
C VAL A 155 -17.46 -3.19 4.08
N LEU A 156 -16.46 -2.33 4.04
CA LEU A 156 -16.51 -1.05 3.34
C LEU A 156 -16.24 -1.26 1.85
N LEU A 157 -17.11 -0.69 1.01
CA LEU A 157 -16.92 -0.61 -0.43
C LEU A 157 -16.39 0.78 -0.77
N VAL A 158 -15.21 0.83 -1.38
CA VAL A 158 -14.54 2.08 -1.79
C VAL A 158 -14.53 2.12 -3.32
N ALA A 159 -15.46 2.86 -3.92
CA ALA A 159 -15.60 3.00 -5.36
C ALA A 159 -14.45 3.83 -5.96
N PRO A 160 -14.20 3.75 -7.28
CA PRO A 160 -13.21 4.60 -7.94
C PRO A 160 -13.44 6.09 -7.66
N GLY A 161 -12.42 6.75 -7.14
CA GLY A 161 -12.46 8.16 -6.73
C GLY A 161 -12.64 8.37 -5.22
N GLU A 162 -13.05 7.35 -4.48
CA GLU A 162 -13.22 7.41 -3.03
C GLU A 162 -11.96 6.98 -2.27
N SER A 163 -11.88 7.39 -1.01
CA SER A 163 -10.79 7.07 -0.11
C SER A 163 -11.27 6.80 1.32
N VAL A 164 -10.51 5.99 2.05
CA VAL A 164 -10.71 5.76 3.49
C VAL A 164 -9.43 6.04 4.25
N THR A 165 -9.53 6.85 5.30
CA THR A 165 -8.47 7.10 6.27
C THR A 165 -8.52 6.04 7.38
N LEU A 166 -7.42 5.30 7.53
CA LEU A 166 -7.17 4.34 8.58
C LEU A 166 -6.13 4.92 9.55
N MET A 167 -6.52 5.05 10.80
CA MET A 167 -5.64 5.53 11.88
C MET A 167 -4.93 4.36 12.57
N PRO A 168 -3.77 4.59 13.20
CA PRO A 168 -3.09 3.61 14.05
C PRO A 168 -3.97 3.02 15.15
#